data_AF-A0A177CQN1-F1
#
_entry.id   AF-A0A177CQN1-F1
#
_cell.length_a   1.000
_cell.length_b   1.000
_cell.length_c   1.000
_cell.angle_alpha   90.00
_cell.angle_beta   90.00
_cell.angle_gamma   90.00
#
_symmetry.space_group_name_H-M   'P 1'
#
loop_
_entity.id
_entity.type
_entity.pdbx_description
1 polymer ?
#
loop_
_entity_poly.entity_id
_entity_poly.type
_entity_poly.pdbx_seq_one_letter_code
_entity_poly.pdbx_strand_id
1 'polypeptide(L)'
;MCGPSLLSGNPGFPRTFGIFCDSLPTYMKRVPRLTARRAYAAQDECVEAVLNWQTWSARTFNAGTTPMDEGGNDGIWGSTFFRERYKTFIHDMGFDARDMAAMELGFLFG
;
A
#
# COMPACT_ATOMS: atom_id res chain seq x y z
N MET A 1 -1.05 -10.08 -6.02
CA MET A 1 -1.15 -8.68 -6.50
C MET A 1 -2.01 -7.89 -5.53
N CYS A 2 -1.87 -6.55 -5.49
CA CYS A 2 -2.80 -5.71 -4.73
C CYS A 2 -4.20 -5.77 -5.36
N GLY A 3 -5.24 -5.69 -4.52
CA GLY A 3 -6.62 -5.86 -4.97
C GLY A 3 -7.12 -4.69 -5.81
N PRO A 4 -8.18 -4.88 -6.62
CA PRO A 4 -8.80 -3.79 -7.38
C PRO A 4 -9.32 -2.66 -6.49
N SER A 5 -9.55 -2.94 -5.20
CA SER A 5 -9.95 -1.97 -4.17
C SER A 5 -8.92 -0.85 -3.96
N LEU A 6 -7.62 -1.10 -4.11
CA LEU A 6 -6.58 -0.06 -3.97
C LEU A 6 -6.82 1.06 -4.98
N LEU A 7 -7.05 0.69 -6.25
CA LEU A 7 -7.30 1.63 -7.33
C LEU A 7 -8.70 2.23 -7.26
N SER A 8 -9.69 1.44 -6.81
CA SER A 8 -11.07 1.91 -6.66
C SER A 8 -11.19 2.99 -5.57
N GLY A 9 -10.46 2.83 -4.46
CA GLY A 9 -10.40 3.82 -3.38
C GLY A 9 -9.44 4.97 -3.66
N ASN A 10 -8.45 4.78 -4.54
CA ASN A 10 -7.41 5.75 -4.84
C ASN A 10 -7.14 5.84 -6.36
N PRO A 11 -8.04 6.45 -7.16
CA PRO A 11 -7.92 6.47 -8.62
C PRO A 11 -6.70 7.26 -9.12
N GLY A 12 -6.18 8.19 -8.32
CA GLY A 12 -4.94 8.92 -8.62
C GLY A 12 -3.67 8.10 -8.41
N PHE A 13 -3.76 6.96 -7.69
CA PHE A 13 -2.60 6.19 -7.26
C PHE A 13 -1.65 5.80 -8.41
N PRO A 14 -2.09 5.30 -9.58
CA PRO A 14 -1.16 4.93 -10.65
C PRO A 14 -0.28 6.09 -11.13
N ARG A 15 -0.83 7.30 -11.22
CA ARG A 15 -0.07 8.49 -11.63
C ARG A 15 0.97 8.85 -10.57
N THR A 16 0.55 8.92 -9.31
CA THR A 16 1.41 9.30 -8.19
C THR A 16 2.49 8.25 -7.96
N PHE A 17 2.14 6.97 -8.08
CA PHE A 17 3.06 5.85 -7.99
C PHE A 17 4.12 5.89 -9.09
N GLY A 18 3.75 6.24 -10.33
CA GLY A 18 4.73 6.48 -11.40
C GLY A 18 5.75 7.57 -11.02
N ILE A 19 5.29 8.70 -10.45
CA ILE A 19 6.19 9.76 -9.98
C ILE A 19 7.10 9.26 -8.85
N PHE A 20 6.56 8.46 -7.92
CA PHE A 20 7.33 7.84 -6.85
C PHE A 20 8.44 6.92 -7.39
N CYS A 21 8.12 6.04 -8.33
CA CYS A 21 9.06 5.13 -9.00
C CYS A 21 10.17 5.90 -9.74
N ASP A 22 9.79 6.90 -10.53
CA ASP A 22 10.75 7.76 -11.26
C ASP A 22 11.68 8.53 -10.29
N SER A 23 11.22 8.75 -9.05
CA SER A 23 11.95 9.46 -8.02
C SER A 23 12.89 8.59 -7.19
N LEU A 24 12.96 7.27 -7.39
CA LEU A 24 13.84 6.39 -6.61
C LEU A 24 15.31 6.85 -6.54
N PRO A 25 15.94 7.31 -7.65
CA PRO A 25 17.31 7.83 -7.58
C PRO A 25 17.47 9.03 -6.62
N THR A 26 16.41 9.83 -6.44
CA THR A 26 16.38 10.96 -5.51
C THR A 26 16.49 10.48 -4.07
N TYR A 27 15.73 9.45 -3.70
CA TYR A 27 15.77 8.88 -2.35
C TYR A 27 17.10 8.18 -2.08
N MET A 28 17.62 7.41 -3.05
CA MET A 28 18.90 6.71 -2.91
C MET A 28 20.07 7.68 -2.70
N LYS A 29 20.03 8.84 -3.36
CA LYS A 29 21.02 9.93 -3.18
C LYS A 29 20.79 10.77 -1.93
N ARG A 30 19.76 10.47 -1.13
CA ARG A 30 19.38 11.20 0.09
C ARG A 30 19.21 12.71 -0.15
N VAL A 31 18.64 13.07 -1.32
CA VAL A 31 18.41 14.48 -1.65
C VAL A 31 17.43 15.09 -0.63
N PRO A 32 17.71 16.26 -0.03
CA PRO A 32 16.84 16.84 0.98
C PRO A 32 15.40 17.10 0.48
N ARG A 33 14.41 16.95 1.38
CA ARG A 33 12.98 17.16 1.07
C ARG A 33 12.68 18.54 0.47
N LEU A 34 13.41 19.56 0.89
CA LEU A 34 13.21 20.94 0.45
C LEU A 34 13.54 21.14 -1.04
N THR A 35 14.49 20.38 -1.60
CA THR A 35 14.93 20.48 -3.00
C THR A 35 14.24 19.46 -3.90
N ALA A 36 13.64 18.41 -3.34
CA ALA A 36 12.92 17.38 -4.07
C ALA A 36 11.44 17.28 -3.66
N ARG A 37 10.77 18.41 -3.50
CA ARG A 37 9.39 18.48 -2.97
C ARG A 37 8.41 17.56 -3.70
N ARG A 38 8.49 17.49 -5.03
CA ARG A 38 7.60 16.64 -5.85
C ARG A 38 7.79 15.15 -5.57
N ALA A 39 9.04 14.69 -5.40
CA ALA A 39 9.33 13.30 -5.08
C ALA A 39 8.70 12.93 -3.74
N TYR A 40 9.01 13.70 -2.70
CA TYR A 40 8.52 13.43 -1.36
C TYR A 40 7.00 13.60 -1.20
N ALA A 41 6.38 14.54 -1.92
CA ALA A 41 4.92 14.64 -1.97
C ALA A 41 4.29 13.38 -2.60
N ALA A 42 4.86 12.86 -3.70
CA ALA A 42 4.38 11.64 -4.32
C ALA A 42 4.58 10.42 -3.41
N GLN A 43 5.70 10.34 -2.67
CA GLN A 43 5.92 9.31 -1.66
C GLN A 43 4.85 9.36 -0.58
N ASP A 44 4.62 10.54 0.02
CA ASP A 44 3.64 10.69 1.09
C ASP A 44 2.23 10.31 0.60
N GLU A 45 1.83 10.76 -0.59
CA GLU A 45 0.53 10.44 -1.18
C GLU A 45 0.37 8.93 -1.49
N CYS A 46 1.45 8.28 -1.96
CA CYS A 46 1.43 6.82 -2.15
C CYS A 46 1.25 6.08 -0.81
N VAL A 47 1.95 6.51 0.24
CA VAL A 47 1.82 5.92 1.58
C VAL A 47 0.39 6.11 2.11
N GLU A 48 -0.21 7.29 1.94
CA GLU A 48 -1.62 7.53 2.31
C GLU A 48 -2.57 6.61 1.55
N ALA A 49 -2.38 6.43 0.24
CA ALA A 49 -3.23 5.57 -0.57
C ALA A 49 -3.19 4.11 -0.11
N VAL A 50 -1.99 3.60 0.19
CA VAL A 50 -1.80 2.24 0.72
C VAL A 50 -2.40 2.11 2.12
N LEU A 51 -2.20 3.11 3.00
CA LEU A 51 -2.79 3.14 4.33
C LEU A 51 -4.32 3.10 4.28
N ASN A 52 -4.93 3.93 3.43
CA ASN A 52 -6.37 3.98 3.23
C ASN A 52 -6.91 2.64 2.72
N TRP A 53 -6.25 2.06 1.73
CA TRP A 53 -6.62 0.75 1.19
C TRP A 53 -6.56 -0.34 2.26
N GLN A 54 -5.47 -0.45 3.01
CA GLN A 54 -5.31 -1.48 4.03
C GLN A 54 -6.30 -1.32 5.19
N THR A 55 -6.50 -0.08 5.65
CA THR A 55 -7.45 0.22 6.73
C THR A 55 -8.88 -0.08 6.30
N TRP A 56 -9.26 0.28 5.08
CA TRP A 56 -10.56 -0.06 4.52
C TRP A 56 -10.72 -1.58 4.35
N SER A 57 -9.68 -2.24 3.86
CA SER A 57 -9.67 -3.69 3.64
C SER A 57 -9.83 -4.46 4.94
N ALA A 58 -9.14 -4.05 6.01
CA ALA A 58 -9.25 -4.67 7.33
C ALA A 58 -10.64 -4.53 7.94
N ARG A 59 -11.35 -3.42 7.67
CA ARG A 59 -12.72 -3.19 8.15
C ARG A 59 -13.77 -3.92 7.32
N THR A 60 -13.52 -4.12 6.03
CA THR A 60 -14.51 -4.65 5.08
C THR A 60 -14.39 -6.16 4.90
N PHE A 61 -13.19 -6.70 5.02
CA PHE A 61 -12.93 -8.11 4.80
C PHE A 61 -13.63 -8.98 5.83
N ASN A 62 -14.31 -10.03 5.35
CA ASN A 62 -14.92 -11.05 6.19
C ASN A 62 -14.64 -12.43 5.57
N ALA A 63 -13.94 -13.29 6.31
CA ALA A 63 -13.52 -14.60 5.83
C ALA A 63 -14.70 -15.55 5.52
N GLY A 64 -15.87 -15.35 6.12
CA GLY A 64 -17.05 -16.18 5.88
C GLY A 64 -17.84 -15.80 4.62
N THR A 65 -17.63 -14.60 4.08
CA THR A 65 -18.46 -14.06 2.98
C THR A 65 -17.66 -13.54 1.79
N THR A 66 -16.37 -13.24 1.97
CA THR A 66 -15.53 -12.71 0.89
C THR A 66 -15.10 -13.85 -0.02
N PRO A 67 -15.49 -13.84 -1.32
CA PRO A 67 -15.07 -14.87 -2.26
C PRO A 67 -13.55 -14.87 -2.41
N MET A 68 -12.97 -16.07 -2.47
CA MET A 68 -11.56 -16.29 -2.73
C MET A 68 -11.37 -17.28 -3.87
N ASP A 69 -10.35 -17.07 -4.70
CA ASP A 69 -9.93 -18.07 -5.67
C ASP A 69 -9.05 -19.16 -5.01
N GLU A 70 -8.70 -20.20 -5.77
CA GLU A 70 -7.83 -21.30 -5.30
C GLU A 70 -6.42 -20.83 -4.88
N GLY A 71 -5.99 -19.66 -5.38
CA GLY A 71 -4.72 -19.02 -5.02
C GLY A 71 -4.82 -18.13 -3.77
N GLY A 72 -5.99 -18.03 -3.14
CA GLY A 72 -6.24 -17.17 -1.99
C GLY A 72 -6.27 -15.68 -2.33
N ASN A 73 -6.55 -15.32 -3.58
CA ASN A 73 -6.81 -13.94 -3.99
C ASN A 73 -8.26 -13.58 -3.72
N ASP A 74 -8.49 -12.33 -3.32
CA ASP A 74 -9.81 -11.81 -3.01
C ASP A 74 -9.97 -10.37 -3.55
N GLY A 75 -11.20 -9.91 -3.73
CA GLY A 75 -11.46 -8.58 -4.32
C GLY A 75 -11.08 -7.40 -3.42
N ILE A 76 -10.80 -7.63 -2.13
CA ILE A 76 -10.55 -6.60 -1.12
C ILE A 76 -9.05 -6.42 -0.90
N TRP A 77 -8.30 -7.48 -0.56
CA TRP A 77 -6.86 -7.44 -0.37
C TRP A 77 -6.08 -7.77 -1.65
N GLY A 78 -6.73 -8.33 -2.66
CA GLY A 78 -6.07 -8.82 -3.87
C GLY A 78 -5.31 -10.12 -3.69
N SER A 79 -4.72 -10.37 -2.53
CA SER A 79 -4.04 -11.61 -2.22
C SER A 79 -3.94 -11.85 -0.71
N THR A 80 -3.88 -13.12 -0.34
CA THR A 80 -3.59 -13.56 1.03
C THR A 80 -2.28 -12.97 1.56
N PHE A 81 -1.30 -12.72 0.70
CA PHE A 81 0.00 -12.13 1.09
C PHE A 81 -0.15 -10.81 1.86
N PHE A 82 -0.85 -9.82 1.29
CA PHE A 82 -1.03 -8.52 1.94
C PHE A 82 -1.91 -8.63 3.20
N ARG A 83 -2.91 -9.51 3.16
CA ARG A 83 -3.85 -9.73 4.27
C ARG A 83 -3.14 -10.32 5.50
N GLU A 84 -2.40 -11.40 5.33
CA GLU A 84 -1.71 -12.06 6.45
C GLU A 84 -0.59 -11.18 7.01
N ARG A 85 0.09 -10.41 6.17
CA ARG A 85 1.09 -9.44 6.63
C ARG A 85 0.44 -8.34 7.45
N TYR A 86 -0.66 -7.74 6.98
CA TYR A 86 -1.38 -6.72 7.75
C TYR A 86 -1.83 -7.27 9.11
N LYS A 87 -2.43 -8.46 9.12
CA LYS A 87 -2.82 -9.14 10.37
C LYS A 87 -1.63 -9.33 11.31
N THR A 88 -0.54 -9.89 10.82
CA THR A 88 0.65 -10.17 11.64
C THR A 88 1.25 -8.89 12.22
N PHE A 89 1.57 -7.91 11.38
CA PHE A 89 2.29 -6.72 11.82
C PHE A 89 1.41 -5.76 12.63
N ILE A 90 0.15 -5.57 12.23
CA ILE A 90 -0.73 -4.62 12.91
C ILE A 90 -1.45 -5.26 14.10
N HIS A 91 -2.11 -6.40 13.90
CA HIS A 91 -2.94 -7.00 14.95
C HIS A 91 -2.13 -7.81 15.95
N ASP A 92 -1.16 -8.60 15.50
CA ASP A 92 -0.40 -9.49 16.40
C ASP A 92 0.83 -8.78 17.01
N MET A 93 1.50 -7.91 16.25
CA MET A 93 2.73 -7.22 16.69
C MET A 93 2.53 -5.75 17.10
N GLY A 94 1.36 -5.16 16.84
CA GLY A 94 1.04 -3.79 17.26
C GLY A 94 1.82 -2.68 16.53
N PHE A 95 2.24 -2.91 15.29
CA PHE A 95 2.92 -1.89 14.49
C PHE A 95 1.98 -0.74 14.14
N ASP A 96 2.55 0.44 13.88
CA ASP A 96 1.78 1.55 13.36
C ASP A 96 1.31 1.27 11.92
N ALA A 97 0.05 1.61 11.63
CA ALA A 97 -0.56 1.36 10.32
C ALA A 97 0.14 2.12 9.19
N ARG A 98 0.66 3.33 9.47
CA ARG A 98 1.40 4.12 8.50
C ARG A 98 2.75 3.47 8.19
N ASP A 99 3.45 2.98 9.20
CA ASP A 99 4.73 2.28 9.02
C ASP A 99 4.53 1.03 8.16
N MET A 100 3.46 0.29 8.40
CA MET A 100 3.07 -0.85 7.57
C MET A 100 2.77 -0.44 6.13
N ALA A 101 2.01 0.63 5.92
CA ALA A 101 1.73 1.14 4.58
C ALA A 101 3.00 1.57 3.84
N ALA A 102 3.97 2.18 4.53
CA ALA A 102 5.25 2.55 3.96
C ALA A 102 6.09 1.32 3.55
N MET A 103 6.08 0.25 4.35
CA MET A 103 6.72 -1.02 3.99
C MET A 103 6.06 -1.68 2.78
N GLU A 104 4.72 -1.72 2.75
CA GLU A 104 3.96 -2.35 1.66
C GLU A 104 4.05 -1.58 0.34
N LEU A 105 4.23 -0.26 0.39
CA LEU A 105 4.56 0.52 -0.80
C LEU A 105 5.84 0.01 -1.48
N GLY A 106 6.82 -0.45 -0.70
CA GLY A 106 8.04 -1.10 -1.22
C GLY A 106 7.72 -2.38 -2.00
N PHE A 107 6.84 -3.24 -1.48
CA PHE A 107 6.41 -4.46 -2.16
C PHE A 107 5.62 -4.21 -3.45
N LEU A 108 4.95 -3.05 -3.57
CA LEU A 108 4.26 -2.68 -4.81
C LEU A 108 5.23 -2.29 -5.93
N PHE A 109 6.45 -1.85 -5.61
CA PHE A 109 7.46 -1.48 -6.60
C PHE A 109 8.11 -2.71 -7.24
N GLY A 110 8.43 -3.74 -6.44
CA GLY A 110 9.12 -4.95 -6.90
C GLY A 110 10.12 -5.47 -5.89
#